data_AF-A0A9W9YHS5-F1
#
_entry.id   AF-A0A9W9YHS5-F1
#
_cell.length_a   1.000
_cell.length_b   1.000
_cell.length_c   1.000
_cell.angle_alpha   90.00
_cell.angle_beta   90.00
_cell.angle_gamma   90.00
#
_symmetry.space_group_name_H-M   'P 1'
#
loop_
_entity.id
_entity.type
_entity.pdbx_description
1 polymer ?
#
loop_
_entity_poly.entity_id
_entity_poly.type
_entity_poly.pdbx_seq_one_letter_code
_entity_poly.pdbx_strand_id
1 'polypeptide(L)'
;MYEPIEFGSSGGGAAGKQGAGGGTIFLNVTNLLEIDGALSADGANALPRGGGGSGGSVWVHCNIIKGFGKITANGGSSPQDTVHPYYHGGGGAGGRIAVYFTKNDTFSYFSYQAHGGQAKEGLENVENGGPGTVFLYHLVHTHRTLLIDNNGGKPLNKHINYAKLAEEGGKAWVMPESGIHHFAAQEHKFHFEELQIYGKAHLAIWPRAGNDTRNVSLFFKYMIGDRSGMVHIGDKQVMDLKRPEIDLPFSAQVYSGGFLGLAPYTEIHGVEIIVRGTLAYIQI
;
A
#
# COMPACT_ATOMS: atom_id res chain seq x y z
N MET A 1 3.17 -6.89 6.61
CA MET A 1 3.23 -5.41 6.71
C MET A 1 3.77 -4.90 8.04
N TYR A 2 3.47 -5.55 9.17
CA TYR A 2 3.86 -5.05 10.50
C TYR A 2 5.36 -5.18 10.78
N GLU A 3 5.98 -6.32 10.44
CA GLU A 3 7.40 -6.59 10.69
C GLU A 3 8.05 -7.10 9.38
N PRO A 4 8.24 -6.23 8.38
CA PRO A 4 8.65 -6.66 7.04
C PRO A 4 10.15 -7.00 6.99
N ILE A 5 10.49 -8.17 6.45
CA ILE A 5 11.87 -8.66 6.33
C ILE A 5 12.22 -9.22 4.95
N GLU A 6 11.31 -9.16 3.98
CA GLU A 6 11.56 -9.75 2.67
C GLU A 6 12.28 -8.75 1.77
N PHE A 7 13.21 -9.26 0.96
CA PHE A 7 13.86 -8.51 -0.10
C PHE A 7 12.87 -8.16 -1.20
N GLY A 8 13.14 -7.08 -1.93
CA GLY A 8 12.50 -6.82 -3.20
C GLY A 8 12.94 -7.84 -4.25
N SER A 9 12.12 -8.05 -5.26
CA SER A 9 12.42 -8.92 -6.40
C SER A 9 12.96 -8.12 -7.59
N SER A 10 13.76 -8.77 -8.43
CA SER A 10 14.16 -8.19 -9.71
C SER A 10 12.97 -8.07 -10.64
N GLY A 11 12.93 -7.02 -11.46
CA GLY A 11 11.91 -6.88 -12.49
C GLY A 11 12.04 -7.95 -13.59
N GLY A 12 11.00 -8.07 -14.42
CA GLY A 12 11.02 -8.96 -15.59
C GLY A 12 11.81 -8.35 -16.77
N GLY A 13 12.37 -9.18 -17.65
CA GLY A 13 13.04 -8.71 -18.86
C GLY A 13 14.27 -9.54 -19.25
N ALA A 14 14.92 -9.17 -20.35
CA ALA A 14 16.15 -9.81 -20.78
C ALA A 14 17.29 -9.54 -19.78
N ALA A 15 18.12 -10.55 -19.54
CA ALA A 15 19.21 -10.50 -18.56
C ALA A 15 20.07 -9.24 -18.71
N GLY A 16 20.32 -8.57 -17.58
CA GLY A 16 21.08 -7.32 -17.52
C GLY A 16 20.26 -6.05 -17.81
N LYS A 17 18.96 -6.18 -18.13
CA LYS A 17 18.08 -5.03 -18.32
C LYS A 17 17.09 -4.81 -17.18
N GLN A 18 16.81 -5.84 -16.39
CA GLN A 18 15.91 -5.73 -15.25
C GLN A 18 16.47 -4.85 -14.14
N GLY A 19 15.59 -4.12 -13.47
CA GLY A 19 15.92 -3.46 -12.21
C GLY A 19 16.12 -4.49 -11.11
N ALA A 20 17.16 -4.33 -10.29
CA ALA A 20 17.40 -5.14 -9.11
C ALA A 20 16.37 -4.80 -8.00
N GLY A 21 15.96 -5.80 -7.23
CA GLY A 21 15.07 -5.59 -6.08
C GLY A 21 15.76 -4.87 -4.92
N GLY A 22 14.98 -4.16 -4.11
CA GLY A 22 15.47 -3.46 -2.93
C GLY A 22 15.93 -4.39 -1.81
N GLY A 23 16.80 -3.87 -0.95
CA GLY A 23 17.35 -4.59 0.19
C GLY A 23 16.40 -4.71 1.38
N THR A 24 16.92 -5.17 2.51
CA THR A 24 16.19 -5.17 3.79
C THR A 24 16.97 -4.39 4.82
N ILE A 25 16.26 -3.57 5.60
CA ILE A 25 16.83 -2.76 6.67
C ILE A 25 16.05 -3.06 7.93
N PHE A 26 16.75 -3.50 8.98
CA PHE A 26 16.20 -3.60 10.32
C PHE A 26 17.05 -2.75 11.27
N LEU A 27 16.40 -1.81 11.97
CA LEU A 27 17.03 -0.96 12.98
C LEU A 27 16.28 -1.10 14.30
N ASN A 28 17.01 -1.38 15.37
CA ASN A 28 16.52 -1.33 16.74
C ASN A 28 17.35 -0.33 17.54
N VAL A 29 16.84 0.90 17.66
CA VAL A 29 17.56 2.07 18.19
C VAL A 29 17.00 2.40 19.56
N THR A 30 17.81 2.27 20.62
CA THR A 30 17.32 2.44 22.00
C THR A 30 16.79 3.85 22.30
N ASN A 31 17.34 4.88 21.67
CA ASN A 31 16.98 6.27 21.97
C ASN A 31 16.57 7.06 20.73
N LEU A 32 17.49 7.84 20.15
CA LEU A 32 17.22 8.74 19.04
C LEU A 32 17.63 8.13 17.70
N LEU A 33 16.69 8.07 16.77
CA LEU A 33 16.97 7.91 15.35
C LEU A 33 16.71 9.25 14.65
N GLU A 34 17.78 9.95 14.29
CA GLU A 34 17.74 11.22 13.55
C GLU A 34 18.12 10.97 12.10
N ILE A 35 17.21 11.29 11.17
CA ILE A 35 17.41 11.11 9.73
C ILE A 35 17.21 12.45 9.04
N ASP A 36 18.32 13.03 8.61
CA ASP A 36 18.38 14.25 7.79
C ASP A 36 18.74 13.94 6.32
N GLY A 37 19.01 12.66 6.03
CA GLY A 37 19.27 12.12 4.69
C GLY A 37 18.19 11.15 4.25
N ALA A 38 18.60 10.00 3.73
CA ALA A 38 17.70 8.94 3.29
C ALA A 38 18.07 7.59 3.91
N LEU A 39 17.06 6.88 4.42
CA LEU A 39 17.13 5.46 4.75
C LEU A 39 16.34 4.70 3.66
N SER A 40 17.04 4.09 2.71
CA SER A 40 16.43 3.56 1.47
C SER A 40 16.64 2.06 1.30
N ALA A 41 15.53 1.36 1.03
CA ALA A 41 15.48 -0.01 0.53
C ALA A 41 14.79 -0.03 -0.85
N ASP A 42 15.05 0.99 -1.68
CA ASP A 42 14.41 1.13 -2.99
C ASP A 42 14.87 0.05 -3.98
N GLY A 43 13.96 -0.34 -4.88
CA GLY A 43 14.30 -1.12 -6.07
C GLY A 43 14.99 -0.26 -7.12
N ALA A 44 15.88 -0.86 -7.90
CA ALA A 44 16.59 -0.17 -8.97
C ALA A 44 15.71 -0.01 -10.21
N ASN A 45 15.92 1.10 -10.92
CA ASN A 45 15.36 1.30 -12.25
C ASN A 45 15.89 0.25 -13.22
N ALA A 46 15.07 -0.09 -14.21
CA ALA A 46 15.49 -0.95 -15.30
C ALA A 46 16.31 -0.18 -16.34
N LEU A 47 16.91 -0.91 -17.28
CA LEU A 47 17.31 -0.37 -18.59
C LEU A 47 16.11 -0.46 -19.57
N PRO A 48 16.19 0.21 -20.74
CA PRO A 48 15.10 0.14 -21.73
C PRO A 48 14.70 -1.30 -22.07
N ARG A 49 13.38 -1.57 -22.02
CA ARG A 49 12.71 -2.88 -22.17
C ARG A 49 12.81 -3.84 -20.97
N GLY A 50 13.43 -3.44 -19.87
CA GLY A 50 13.35 -4.16 -18.61
C GLY A 50 12.25 -3.59 -17.71
N GLY A 51 11.74 -4.40 -16.79
CA GLY A 51 10.87 -3.97 -15.70
C GLY A 51 11.69 -3.52 -14.49
N GLY A 52 11.17 -2.53 -13.76
CA GLY A 52 11.82 -2.04 -12.55
C GLY A 52 11.80 -3.08 -11.43
N GLY A 53 12.82 -3.06 -10.56
CA GLY A 53 12.85 -3.93 -9.38
C GLY A 53 11.88 -3.45 -8.29
N SER A 54 11.31 -4.36 -7.51
CA SER A 54 10.41 -3.94 -6.42
C SER A 54 11.20 -3.34 -5.26
N GLY A 55 10.56 -2.44 -4.51
CA GLY A 55 11.07 -2.00 -3.22
C GLY A 55 11.19 -3.17 -2.24
N GLY A 56 12.13 -3.06 -1.30
CA GLY A 56 12.38 -4.05 -0.28
C GLY A 56 11.63 -3.77 1.03
N SER A 57 12.30 -4.01 2.16
CA SER A 57 11.68 -3.83 3.48
C SER A 57 12.50 -2.91 4.38
N VAL A 58 11.83 -1.99 5.08
CA VAL A 58 12.43 -1.18 6.15
C VAL A 58 11.61 -1.40 7.42
N TRP A 59 12.27 -1.86 8.48
CA TRP A 59 11.66 -2.08 9.78
C TRP A 59 12.47 -1.38 10.87
N VAL A 60 11.85 -0.45 11.57
CA VAL A 60 12.51 0.42 12.54
C VAL A 60 11.77 0.36 13.88
N HIS A 61 12.52 0.15 14.95
CA HIS A 61 12.11 0.43 16.32
C HIS A 61 13.00 1.54 16.89
N CYS A 62 12.39 2.58 17.44
CA CYS A 62 13.12 3.65 18.12
C CYS A 62 12.31 4.26 19.27
N ASN A 63 12.97 4.96 20.20
CA ASN A 63 12.24 5.76 21.19
C ASN A 63 11.78 7.08 20.56
N ILE A 64 12.70 7.82 19.94
CA ILE A 64 12.44 9.11 19.30
C ILE A 64 12.86 9.02 17.83
N ILE A 65 11.95 9.37 16.92
CA ILE A 65 12.29 9.63 15.52
C ILE A 65 12.30 11.15 15.26
N LYS A 66 13.34 11.64 14.59
CA LYS A 66 13.57 13.07 14.35
C LYS A 66 14.20 13.31 12.98
N GLY A 67 14.09 14.54 12.49
CA GLY A 67 14.82 15.02 11.32
C GLY A 67 13.90 15.47 10.20
N PHE A 68 14.49 15.82 9.06
CA PHE A 68 13.80 16.29 7.86
C PHE A 68 13.99 15.39 6.63
N GLY A 69 14.64 14.23 6.83
CA GLY A 69 14.95 13.27 5.79
C GLY A 69 13.78 12.39 5.37
N LYS A 70 14.10 11.22 4.82
CA LYS A 70 13.09 10.28 4.31
C LYS A 70 13.44 8.83 4.57
N ILE A 71 12.41 8.01 4.73
CA ILE A 71 12.50 6.54 4.74
C ILE A 71 11.79 6.03 3.49
N THR A 72 12.49 5.29 2.64
CA THR A 72 11.98 4.89 1.33
C THR A 72 12.14 3.39 1.06
N ALA A 73 11.13 2.81 0.42
CA ALA A 73 11.13 1.48 -0.14
C ALA A 73 10.37 1.53 -1.48
N ASN A 74 10.71 2.47 -2.34
CA ASN A 74 10.06 2.69 -3.62
C ASN A 74 10.43 1.59 -4.62
N GLY A 75 9.52 1.29 -5.54
CA GLY A 75 9.83 0.45 -6.70
C GLY A 75 10.60 1.22 -7.77
N GLY A 76 11.43 0.51 -8.52
CA GLY A 76 12.17 1.03 -9.65
C GLY A 76 11.27 1.30 -10.86
N SER A 77 11.61 2.31 -11.65
CA SER A 77 10.90 2.69 -12.87
C SER A 77 11.48 1.98 -14.12
N SER A 78 10.68 1.89 -15.18
CA SER A 78 11.15 1.46 -16.51
C SER A 78 11.38 2.69 -17.39
N PRO A 79 12.63 2.99 -17.81
CA PRO A 79 12.90 4.13 -18.67
C PRO A 79 12.39 3.88 -20.10
N GLN A 80 12.12 4.97 -20.81
CA GLN A 80 11.67 4.93 -22.19
C GLN A 80 12.78 4.45 -23.15
N ASP A 81 12.46 3.45 -23.98
CA ASP A 81 13.24 3.16 -25.20
C ASP A 81 12.89 4.21 -26.28
N THR A 82 13.87 5.03 -26.68
CA THR A 82 13.73 6.06 -27.72
C THR A 82 13.83 5.50 -29.14
N VAL A 83 14.40 4.30 -29.30
CA VAL A 83 14.57 3.64 -30.60
C VAL A 83 13.35 2.77 -30.91
N HIS A 84 12.77 2.12 -29.89
CA HIS A 84 11.60 1.26 -30.05
C HIS A 84 10.48 1.66 -29.08
N PRO A 85 9.66 2.67 -29.42
CA PRO A 85 8.71 3.29 -28.51
C PRO A 85 7.54 2.40 -28.10
N TYR A 86 7.44 1.16 -28.60
CA TYR A 86 6.38 0.21 -28.30
C TYR A 86 6.79 -0.94 -27.37
N TYR A 87 8.07 -1.10 -27.02
CA TYR A 87 8.54 -2.15 -26.09
C TYR A 87 9.00 -1.53 -24.76
N HIS A 88 8.26 -1.73 -23.68
CA HIS A 88 8.60 -1.21 -22.34
C HIS A 88 8.27 -2.23 -21.26
N GLY A 89 9.02 -2.19 -20.16
CA GLY A 89 8.67 -2.94 -18.96
C GLY A 89 7.70 -2.15 -18.08
N GLY A 90 7.10 -2.85 -17.13
CA GLY A 90 6.33 -2.22 -16.05
C GLY A 90 7.22 -1.63 -14.96
N GLY A 91 6.63 -0.79 -14.12
CA GLY A 91 7.28 -0.33 -12.90
C GLY A 91 7.32 -1.43 -11.84
N GLY A 92 8.37 -1.45 -11.02
CA GLY A 92 8.45 -2.33 -9.85
C GLY A 92 7.49 -1.87 -8.76
N ALA A 93 6.91 -2.79 -8.00
CA ALA A 93 6.04 -2.44 -6.88
C ALA A 93 6.80 -1.75 -5.73
N GLY A 94 6.12 -0.91 -4.97
CA GLY A 94 6.61 -0.40 -3.70
C GLY A 94 6.77 -1.51 -2.65
N GLY A 95 7.70 -1.30 -1.75
CA GLY A 95 8.08 -2.21 -0.67
C GLY A 95 7.28 -2.00 0.60
N ARG A 96 7.81 -2.43 1.75
CA ARG A 96 7.11 -2.31 3.03
C ARG A 96 7.96 -1.56 4.03
N ILE A 97 7.38 -0.53 4.64
CA ILE A 97 8.00 0.25 5.72
C ILE A 97 7.19 0.02 6.98
N ALA A 98 7.84 -0.28 8.09
CA ALA A 98 7.24 -0.33 9.41
C ALA A 98 8.10 0.46 10.41
N VAL A 99 7.50 1.42 11.11
CA VAL A 99 8.21 2.27 12.08
C VAL A 99 7.44 2.29 13.39
N TYR A 100 8.13 1.88 14.44
CA TYR A 100 7.64 1.82 15.80
C TYR A 100 8.39 2.89 16.60
N PHE A 101 7.66 3.85 17.16
CA PHE A 101 8.24 4.98 17.89
C PHE A 101 7.42 5.37 19.11
N THR A 102 8.09 5.93 20.12
CA THR A 102 7.44 6.48 21.32
C THR A 102 7.19 7.98 21.19
N LYS A 103 8.05 8.69 20.45
CA LYS A 103 7.93 10.13 20.20
C LYS A 103 8.25 10.44 18.75
N ASN A 104 7.40 11.24 18.11
CA ASN A 104 7.64 11.74 16.76
C ASN A 104 8.02 13.22 16.80
N ASP A 105 9.30 13.52 16.59
CA ASP A 105 9.86 14.87 16.47
C ASP A 105 10.31 15.15 15.01
N THR A 106 9.71 14.48 14.02
CA THR A 106 9.99 14.75 12.61
C THR A 106 9.41 16.09 12.15
N PHE A 107 10.11 16.78 11.25
CA PHE A 107 9.64 18.04 10.67
C PHE A 107 8.65 17.81 9.52
N SER A 108 7.95 18.87 9.08
CA SER A 108 6.89 18.80 8.06
C SER A 108 7.29 18.19 6.72
N TYR A 109 8.58 18.15 6.38
CA TYR A 109 9.09 17.56 5.14
C TYR A 109 9.57 16.11 5.28
N PHE A 110 9.58 15.58 6.51
CA PHE A 110 9.92 14.18 6.72
C PHE A 110 8.89 13.29 6.05
N SER A 111 9.35 12.31 5.27
CA SER A 111 8.44 11.47 4.49
C SER A 111 8.75 9.99 4.56
N TYR A 112 7.69 9.19 4.48
CA TYR A 112 7.74 7.74 4.35
C TYR A 112 7.20 7.39 2.96
N GLN A 113 8.00 6.73 2.14
CA GLN A 113 7.68 6.52 0.73
C GLN A 113 7.77 5.04 0.36
N ALA A 114 6.66 4.46 -0.07
CA ALA A 114 6.61 3.11 -0.61
C ALA A 114 5.88 3.14 -1.95
N HIS A 115 6.24 4.06 -2.83
CA HIS A 115 5.56 4.24 -4.11
C HIS A 115 5.94 3.12 -5.08
N GLY A 116 5.02 2.79 -5.99
CA GLY A 116 5.36 2.02 -7.17
C GLY A 116 6.22 2.81 -8.14
N GLY A 117 7.09 2.10 -8.85
CA GLY A 117 7.87 2.67 -9.94
C GLY A 117 6.99 3.08 -11.10
N GLN A 118 7.39 4.14 -11.81
CA GLN A 118 6.62 4.63 -12.94
C GLN A 118 6.92 3.80 -14.19
N ALA A 119 5.86 3.55 -14.95
CA ALA A 119 5.95 2.96 -16.27
C ALA A 119 5.54 4.00 -17.32
N LYS A 120 5.79 3.71 -18.59
CA LYS A 120 5.48 4.65 -19.67
C LYS A 120 3.97 4.87 -19.77
N GLU A 121 3.55 6.14 -19.72
CA GLU A 121 2.15 6.52 -19.92
C GLU A 121 1.71 6.32 -21.39
N GLY A 122 0.44 5.94 -21.59
CA GLY A 122 -0.20 5.89 -22.90
C GLY A 122 0.03 4.62 -23.72
N LEU A 123 0.61 3.57 -23.13
CA LEU A 123 0.70 2.25 -23.76
C LEU A 123 -0.30 1.27 -23.15
N GLU A 124 -0.98 0.49 -23.99
CA GLU A 124 -2.12 -0.34 -23.58
C GLU A 124 -1.75 -1.57 -22.73
N ASN A 125 -0.47 -1.89 -22.51
CA ASN A 125 -0.02 -3.10 -21.80
C ASN A 125 1.17 -2.85 -20.85
N VAL A 126 1.30 -1.63 -20.34
CA VAL A 126 2.41 -1.23 -19.47
C VAL A 126 1.83 -0.60 -18.20
N GLU A 127 2.14 -1.19 -17.06
CA GLU A 127 1.54 -0.82 -15.79
C GLU A 127 2.59 -0.24 -14.82
N ASN A 128 2.19 0.79 -14.08
CA ASN A 128 2.96 1.30 -12.96
C ASN A 128 3.09 0.23 -11.87
N GLY A 129 4.14 0.32 -11.07
CA GLY A 129 4.18 -0.41 -9.81
C GLY A 129 2.97 -0.08 -8.95
N GLY A 130 2.47 -1.08 -8.22
CA GLY A 130 1.57 -0.81 -7.10
C GLY A 130 2.31 -0.13 -5.96
N PRO A 131 1.63 0.71 -5.17
CA PRO A 131 2.21 1.19 -3.94
C PRO A 131 2.42 0.02 -2.99
N GLY A 132 3.40 0.17 -2.12
CA GLY A 132 3.64 -0.66 -0.98
C GLY A 132 2.85 -0.20 0.25
N THR A 133 3.23 -0.70 1.42
CA THR A 133 2.58 -0.31 2.69
C THR A 133 3.56 0.41 3.60
N VAL A 134 3.13 1.54 4.16
CA VAL A 134 3.82 2.18 5.29
C VAL A 134 2.97 2.00 6.55
N PHE A 135 3.53 1.30 7.54
CA PHE A 135 2.92 1.10 8.85
C PHE A 135 3.66 1.94 9.90
N LEU A 136 2.95 2.84 10.57
CA LEU A 136 3.50 3.65 11.66
C LEU A 136 2.77 3.26 12.94
N TYR A 137 3.52 2.94 14.00
CA TYR A 137 2.96 2.63 15.30
C TYR A 137 3.54 3.50 16.40
N HIS A 138 2.69 4.36 16.95
CA HIS A 138 3.01 5.14 18.13
C HIS A 138 2.81 4.30 19.40
N LEU A 139 3.89 3.90 20.06
CA LEU A 139 3.89 2.94 21.18
C LEU A 139 3.12 3.44 22.41
N VAL A 140 3.21 4.74 22.72
CA VAL A 140 2.51 5.34 23.88
C VAL A 140 1.03 5.61 23.61
N HIS A 141 0.69 6.19 22.47
CA HIS A 141 -0.71 6.49 22.13
C HIS A 141 -1.44 5.31 21.50
N THR A 142 -0.76 4.18 21.31
CA THR A 142 -1.28 2.97 20.66
C THR A 142 -1.94 3.28 19.32
N HIS A 143 -1.34 4.19 18.55
CA HIS A 143 -1.91 4.70 17.30
C HIS A 143 -1.23 4.05 16.10
N ARG A 144 -1.99 3.25 15.35
CA ARG A 144 -1.57 2.55 14.15
C ARG A 144 -2.06 3.32 12.92
N THR A 145 -1.13 3.87 12.17
CA THR A 145 -1.41 4.47 10.87
C THR A 145 -0.98 3.50 9.76
N LEU A 146 -1.89 3.27 8.81
CA LEU A 146 -1.57 2.68 7.52
C LEU A 146 -1.55 3.80 6.46
N LEU A 147 -0.38 4.05 5.88
CA LEU A 147 -0.19 5.02 4.81
C LEU A 147 0.06 4.28 3.48
N ILE A 148 -0.74 4.65 2.47
CA ILE A 148 -0.75 4.09 1.13
C ILE A 148 -0.71 5.23 0.12
N ASP A 149 0.43 5.45 -0.53
CA ASP A 149 0.62 6.53 -1.49
C ASP A 149 1.38 6.01 -2.71
N ASN A 150 0.86 6.29 -3.91
CA ASN A 150 1.48 5.86 -5.17
C ASN A 150 2.01 7.02 -6.01
N ASN A 151 2.08 8.24 -5.46
CA ASN A 151 2.68 9.40 -6.11
C ASN A 151 2.11 9.65 -7.53
N GLY A 152 0.80 9.49 -7.69
CA GLY A 152 0.09 9.65 -8.97
C GLY A 152 0.10 8.43 -9.87
N GLY A 153 0.81 7.36 -9.51
CA GLY A 153 0.76 6.06 -10.17
C GLY A 153 -0.61 5.42 -10.01
N LYS A 154 -1.21 4.98 -11.11
CA LYS A 154 -2.49 4.27 -11.12
C LYS A 154 -2.32 2.85 -11.70
N PRO A 155 -3.14 1.88 -11.26
CA PRO A 155 -3.21 0.58 -11.91
C PRO A 155 -3.75 0.71 -13.34
N LEU A 156 -3.36 -0.23 -14.19
CA LEU A 156 -3.90 -0.40 -15.54
C LEU A 156 -5.37 -0.80 -15.44
N ASN A 157 -5.64 -1.80 -14.59
CA ASN A 157 -6.99 -2.26 -14.30
C ASN A 157 -7.52 -1.54 -13.05
N LYS A 158 -8.50 -0.65 -13.26
CA LYS A 158 -9.23 0.01 -12.17
C LYS A 158 -9.93 -1.01 -11.26
N HIS A 159 -10.43 -2.11 -11.82
CA HIS A 159 -11.10 -3.17 -11.07
C HIS A 159 -10.27 -4.45 -11.07
N ILE A 160 -10.14 -5.08 -9.91
CA ILE A 160 -9.56 -6.42 -9.73
C ILE A 160 -10.37 -7.48 -10.48
N ASN A 161 -9.70 -8.24 -11.35
CA ASN A 161 -10.17 -9.51 -11.85
C ASN A 161 -9.66 -10.66 -10.97
N TYR A 162 -10.48 -11.13 -10.03
CA TYR A 162 -10.12 -12.21 -9.11
C TYR A 162 -9.82 -13.55 -9.80
N ALA A 163 -10.27 -13.76 -11.05
CA ALA A 163 -9.91 -14.96 -11.82
C ALA A 163 -8.47 -14.91 -12.37
N LYS A 164 -7.84 -13.73 -12.35
CA LYS A 164 -6.51 -13.47 -12.93
C LYS A 164 -5.63 -12.63 -11.98
N LEU A 165 -5.63 -12.94 -10.68
CA LEU A 165 -4.88 -12.17 -9.68
C LEU A 165 -3.38 -12.02 -9.98
N ALA A 166 -2.77 -12.99 -10.67
CA ALA A 166 -1.37 -12.91 -11.07
C ALA A 166 -1.09 -11.80 -12.12
N GLU A 167 -2.13 -11.34 -12.82
CA GLU A 167 -2.07 -10.23 -13.79
C GLU A 167 -2.47 -8.88 -13.15
N GLU A 168 -2.85 -8.86 -11.87
CA GLU A 168 -3.33 -7.67 -11.17
C GLU A 168 -2.19 -6.91 -10.47
N GLY A 169 -1.56 -5.97 -11.18
CA GLY A 169 -0.60 -5.04 -10.60
C GLY A 169 -1.22 -3.71 -10.18
N GLY A 170 -0.34 -2.73 -9.91
CA GLY A 170 -0.72 -1.35 -9.62
C GLY A 170 -1.46 -1.10 -8.29
N LYS A 171 -1.52 -2.08 -7.38
CA LYS A 171 -2.27 -2.03 -6.10
C LYS A 171 -1.38 -2.44 -4.92
N ALA A 172 -1.63 -1.85 -3.76
CA ALA A 172 -1.11 -2.33 -2.48
C ALA A 172 -1.97 -3.49 -1.98
N TRP A 173 -1.31 -4.57 -1.54
CA TRP A 173 -1.99 -5.77 -1.04
C TRP A 173 -1.72 -5.98 0.46
N VAL A 174 -2.79 -6.04 1.25
CA VAL A 174 -2.76 -6.60 2.60
C VAL A 174 -2.76 -8.11 2.47
N MET A 175 -1.61 -8.72 2.72
CA MET A 175 -1.39 -10.14 2.53
C MET A 175 -1.89 -10.97 3.74
N PRO A 176 -2.32 -12.23 3.54
CA PRO A 176 -2.92 -13.05 4.61
C PRO A 176 -1.94 -13.32 5.77
N GLU A 177 -0.63 -13.35 5.50
CA GLU A 177 0.43 -13.51 6.49
C GLU A 177 0.47 -12.35 7.49
N SER A 178 -0.04 -11.18 7.12
CA SER A 178 -0.21 -10.08 8.09
C SER A 178 -1.35 -10.35 9.07
N GLY A 179 -2.28 -11.24 8.72
CA GLY A 179 -3.47 -11.58 9.51
C GLY A 179 -3.19 -12.51 10.70
N ILE A 180 -2.02 -13.15 10.74
CA ILE A 180 -1.57 -13.97 11.88
C ILE A 180 -0.78 -13.16 12.93
N HIS A 181 -0.53 -11.87 12.67
CA HIS A 181 0.12 -10.99 13.63
C HIS A 181 -0.83 -10.58 14.77
N HIS A 182 -0.29 -10.27 15.96
CA HIS A 182 -1.10 -9.91 17.13
C HIS A 182 -1.95 -8.64 16.88
N PHE A 183 -1.47 -7.70 16.06
CA PHE A 183 -2.27 -6.53 15.65
C PHE A 183 -3.49 -6.85 14.80
N ALA A 184 -3.51 -8.02 14.14
CA ALA A 184 -4.67 -8.53 13.41
C ALA A 184 -5.47 -9.55 14.24
N ALA A 185 -5.31 -9.52 15.57
CA ALA A 185 -5.85 -10.47 16.54
C ALA A 185 -5.51 -11.94 16.25
N GLN A 186 -4.50 -12.21 15.41
CA GLN A 186 -4.18 -13.55 14.87
C GLN A 186 -5.36 -14.20 14.11
N GLU A 187 -6.40 -13.43 13.82
CA GLU A 187 -7.67 -13.87 13.25
C GLU A 187 -8.00 -13.10 11.96
N HIS A 188 -7.02 -12.39 11.40
CA HIS A 188 -7.18 -11.55 10.20
C HIS A 188 -8.22 -10.44 10.42
N LYS A 189 -8.24 -9.91 11.64
CA LYS A 189 -9.03 -8.75 12.05
C LYS A 189 -8.12 -7.53 12.10
N PHE A 190 -7.89 -6.92 10.94
CA PHE A 190 -7.03 -5.76 10.80
C PHE A 190 -7.69 -4.52 11.39
N HIS A 191 -7.02 -3.90 12.37
CA HIS A 191 -7.47 -2.67 13.01
C HIS A 191 -6.39 -1.62 12.94
N PHE A 192 -6.74 -0.45 12.42
CA PHE A 192 -5.89 0.72 12.38
C PHE A 192 -6.64 1.92 12.93
N GLU A 193 -5.95 2.72 13.73
CA GLU A 193 -6.50 4.01 14.17
C GLU A 193 -6.61 4.98 13.00
N GLU A 194 -5.76 4.87 11.98
CA GLU A 194 -5.78 5.78 10.84
C GLU A 194 -5.42 5.09 9.52
N LEU A 195 -6.19 5.39 8.47
CA LEU A 195 -5.81 5.17 7.08
C LEU A 195 -5.45 6.53 6.46
N GLN A 196 -4.31 6.58 5.79
CA GLN A 196 -3.95 7.67 4.89
C GLN A 196 -3.79 7.11 3.48
N ILE A 197 -4.53 7.63 2.51
CA ILE A 197 -4.48 7.16 1.12
C ILE A 197 -4.39 8.33 0.13
N TYR A 198 -3.34 8.34 -0.69
CA TYR A 198 -3.01 9.46 -1.58
C TYR A 198 -2.54 8.99 -2.95
N GLY A 199 -2.43 9.93 -3.90
CA GLY A 199 -1.63 9.75 -5.10
C GLY A 199 -2.12 8.63 -6.00
N LYS A 200 -3.44 8.48 -6.15
CA LYS A 200 -4.13 7.45 -6.94
C LYS A 200 -3.83 6.02 -6.48
N ALA A 201 -3.44 5.86 -5.23
CA ALA A 201 -3.15 4.55 -4.69
C ALA A 201 -4.41 3.68 -4.59
N HIS A 202 -4.25 2.40 -4.91
CA HIS A 202 -5.28 1.39 -4.70
C HIS A 202 -4.87 0.48 -3.55
N LEU A 203 -5.77 0.22 -2.62
CA LEU A 203 -5.59 -0.71 -1.51
C LEU A 203 -6.54 -1.89 -1.65
N ALA A 204 -6.01 -3.10 -1.57
CA ALA A 204 -6.77 -4.34 -1.64
C ALA A 204 -6.30 -5.34 -0.57
N ILE A 205 -7.18 -6.27 -0.23
CA ILE A 205 -6.84 -7.39 0.65
C ILE A 205 -6.71 -8.63 -0.22
N TRP A 206 -5.61 -9.36 -0.06
CA TRP A 206 -5.40 -10.59 -0.80
C TRP A 206 -6.44 -11.66 -0.40
N PRO A 207 -7.07 -12.35 -1.36
CA PRO A 207 -8.03 -13.41 -1.05
C PRO A 207 -7.41 -14.52 -0.21
N ARG A 208 -8.20 -15.06 0.72
CA ARG A 208 -7.82 -16.29 1.41
C ARG A 208 -7.91 -17.48 0.45
N ALA A 209 -7.19 -18.56 0.78
CA ALA A 209 -7.30 -19.81 0.03
C ALA A 209 -8.77 -20.27 -0.05
N GLY A 210 -9.16 -20.90 -1.16
CA GLY A 210 -10.58 -21.19 -1.46
C GLY A 210 -11.29 -22.10 -0.45
N ASN A 211 -10.55 -22.86 0.36
CA ASN A 211 -11.10 -23.67 1.45
C ASN A 211 -11.29 -22.91 2.77
N ASP A 212 -10.78 -21.68 2.87
CA ASP A 212 -10.90 -20.87 4.07
C ASP A 212 -12.22 -20.09 4.05
N THR A 213 -13.07 -20.39 5.01
CA THR A 213 -14.41 -19.81 5.14
C THR A 213 -14.45 -18.58 6.06
N ARG A 214 -13.34 -18.25 6.71
CA ARG A 214 -13.29 -17.13 7.65
C ARG A 214 -13.28 -15.80 6.93
N ASN A 215 -14.02 -14.84 7.48
CA ASN A 215 -14.00 -13.48 6.99
C ASN A 215 -12.66 -12.79 7.33
N VAL A 216 -12.25 -11.86 6.48
CA VAL A 216 -11.20 -10.88 6.79
C VAL A 216 -11.88 -9.55 7.08
N SER A 217 -11.58 -8.94 8.22
CA SER A 217 -12.15 -7.63 8.56
C SER A 217 -11.07 -6.56 8.55
N LEU A 218 -11.38 -5.41 7.96
CA LEU A 218 -10.54 -4.22 7.93
C LEU A 218 -11.31 -3.06 8.58
N PHE A 219 -10.76 -2.52 9.66
CA PHE A 219 -11.34 -1.42 10.41
C PHE A 219 -10.39 -0.23 10.46
N PHE A 220 -10.95 0.96 10.22
CA PHE A 220 -10.25 2.24 10.34
C PHE A 220 -11.02 3.18 11.26
N LYS A 221 -10.34 3.79 12.24
CA LYS A 221 -10.96 4.79 13.14
C LYS A 221 -10.91 6.23 12.62
N TYR A 222 -9.88 6.59 11.85
CA TYR A 222 -9.74 7.84 11.10
C TYR A 222 -9.32 7.52 9.67
N MET A 223 -9.72 8.37 8.72
CA MET A 223 -9.40 8.20 7.30
C MET A 223 -9.07 9.57 6.73
N ILE A 224 -7.95 9.66 6.04
CA ILE A 224 -7.44 10.87 5.40
C ILE A 224 -7.05 10.49 3.98
N GLY A 225 -7.31 11.38 3.03
CA GLY A 225 -6.93 11.15 1.64
C GLY A 225 -7.24 12.33 0.75
N ASP A 226 -6.75 12.24 -0.48
CA ASP A 226 -6.90 13.27 -1.51
C ASP A 226 -8.05 12.97 -2.50
N ARG A 227 -8.93 12.01 -2.17
CA ARG A 227 -10.05 11.53 -3.00
C ARG A 227 -9.64 10.83 -4.30
N SER A 228 -8.34 10.68 -4.56
CA SER A 228 -7.85 10.05 -5.78
C SER A 228 -7.68 8.52 -5.68
N GLY A 229 -7.58 8.00 -4.46
CA GLY A 229 -7.35 6.58 -4.20
C GLY A 229 -8.61 5.71 -4.27
N MET A 230 -8.42 4.39 -4.25
CA MET A 230 -9.49 3.40 -4.24
C MET A 230 -9.24 2.25 -3.26
N VAL A 231 -10.28 1.82 -2.55
CA VAL A 231 -10.24 0.61 -1.70
C VAL A 231 -11.10 -0.50 -2.31
N HIS A 232 -10.56 -1.72 -2.32
CA HIS A 232 -11.21 -2.91 -2.86
C HIS A 232 -11.64 -3.87 -1.75
N ILE A 233 -12.90 -4.29 -1.78
CA ILE A 233 -13.50 -5.20 -0.80
C ILE A 233 -14.02 -6.45 -1.53
N GLY A 234 -13.22 -7.52 -1.49
CA GLY A 234 -13.45 -8.81 -2.14
C GLY A 234 -14.41 -9.76 -1.42
N ASP A 235 -14.55 -10.98 -1.94
CA ASP A 235 -15.37 -12.04 -1.31
C ASP A 235 -14.90 -12.35 0.12
N LYS A 236 -15.84 -12.46 1.06
CA LYS A 236 -15.62 -12.67 2.50
C LYS A 236 -14.74 -11.60 3.16
N GLN A 237 -14.65 -10.41 2.56
CA GLN A 237 -13.97 -9.27 3.12
C GLN A 237 -14.98 -8.25 3.62
N VAL A 238 -14.74 -7.75 4.82
CA VAL A 238 -15.59 -6.80 5.51
C VAL A 238 -14.76 -5.56 5.77
N MET A 239 -15.18 -4.43 5.22
CA MET A 239 -14.65 -3.12 5.62
C MET A 239 -15.73 -2.39 6.38
N ASP A 240 -15.44 -2.07 7.64
CA ASP A 240 -16.43 -1.51 8.55
C ASP A 240 -16.01 -0.10 8.98
N LEU A 241 -16.89 0.87 8.68
CA LEU A 241 -16.69 2.28 9.00
C LEU A 241 -17.67 2.75 10.10
N LYS A 242 -17.58 2.17 11.31
CA LYS A 242 -18.45 2.54 12.45
C LYS A 242 -18.20 3.95 12.98
N ARG A 243 -18.97 4.95 12.53
CA ARG A 243 -18.86 6.36 12.98
C ARG A 243 -20.21 7.09 12.89
N PRO A 244 -20.39 8.23 13.58
CA PRO A 244 -21.57 9.08 13.39
C PRO A 244 -21.66 9.68 11.98
N GLU A 245 -20.52 10.08 11.43
CA GLU A 245 -20.39 10.77 10.15
C GLU A 245 -19.08 10.39 9.44
N ILE A 246 -19.14 10.30 8.11
CA ILE A 246 -17.99 10.08 7.22
C ILE A 246 -18.09 11.00 6.00
N ASP A 247 -17.06 11.80 5.74
CA ASP A 247 -16.72 12.28 4.39
C ASP A 247 -15.71 11.29 3.80
N LEU A 248 -16.06 10.60 2.72
CA LEU A 248 -15.23 9.54 2.16
C LEU A 248 -14.01 10.13 1.43
N PRO A 249 -12.77 9.83 1.87
CA PRO A 249 -11.56 10.40 1.26
C PRO A 249 -10.99 9.55 0.12
N PHE A 250 -11.71 8.51 -0.31
CA PHE A 250 -11.33 7.60 -1.40
C PHE A 250 -12.56 6.95 -2.02
N SER A 251 -12.38 6.43 -3.23
CA SER A 251 -13.38 5.61 -3.92
C SER A 251 -13.40 4.18 -3.39
N ALA A 252 -14.52 3.47 -3.51
CA ALA A 252 -14.65 2.09 -3.04
C ALA A 252 -15.25 1.17 -4.10
N GLN A 253 -14.67 -0.02 -4.24
CA GLN A 253 -15.21 -1.10 -5.07
C GLN A 253 -15.53 -2.30 -4.19
N VAL A 254 -16.82 -2.60 -4.04
CA VAL A 254 -17.33 -3.76 -3.30
C VAL A 254 -17.66 -4.87 -4.30
N TYR A 255 -16.96 -5.99 -4.23
CA TYR A 255 -17.15 -7.15 -5.10
C TYR A 255 -18.19 -8.10 -4.52
N SER A 256 -18.62 -9.09 -5.31
CA SER A 256 -19.53 -10.14 -4.83
C SER A 256 -18.96 -10.81 -3.57
N GLY A 257 -19.79 -10.96 -2.53
CA GLY A 257 -19.40 -11.49 -1.23
C GLY A 257 -18.65 -10.51 -0.31
N GLY A 258 -18.31 -9.32 -0.81
CA GLY A 258 -17.74 -8.23 0.00
C GLY A 258 -18.80 -7.39 0.70
N PHE A 259 -18.44 -6.83 1.84
CA PHE A 259 -19.31 -5.97 2.64
C PHE A 259 -18.60 -4.65 2.98
N LEU A 260 -19.23 -3.53 2.63
CA LEU A 260 -18.83 -2.19 3.07
C LEU A 260 -19.90 -1.62 4.00
N GLY A 261 -19.53 -1.39 5.25
CA GLY A 261 -20.36 -0.70 6.24
C GLY A 261 -20.14 0.79 6.19
N LEU A 262 -21.20 1.57 5.95
CA LEU A 262 -21.15 3.04 5.99
C LEU A 262 -21.67 3.59 7.33
N ALA A 263 -21.33 4.84 7.61
CA ALA A 263 -21.86 5.61 8.75
C ALA A 263 -23.32 6.06 8.49
N PRO A 264 -24.10 6.38 9.54
CA PRO A 264 -25.48 6.87 9.40
C PRO A 264 -25.55 8.14 8.56
N TYR A 265 -24.54 8.99 8.66
CA TYR A 265 -24.30 10.11 7.76
C TYR A 265 -23.04 9.83 6.95
N THR A 266 -23.15 9.72 5.63
CA THR A 266 -22.01 9.51 4.74
C THR A 266 -22.10 10.47 3.55
N GLU A 267 -21.08 11.29 3.37
CA GLU A 267 -20.90 12.15 2.21
C GLU A 267 -20.03 11.44 1.15
N ILE A 268 -20.53 11.48 -0.09
CA ILE A 268 -19.83 10.96 -1.28
C ILE A 268 -19.58 12.17 -2.18
N HIS A 269 -18.44 12.83 -1.98
CA HIS A 269 -18.06 14.01 -2.76
C HIS A 269 -16.71 13.80 -3.44
N GLY A 270 -16.67 13.88 -4.77
CA GLY A 270 -15.44 13.70 -5.56
C GLY A 270 -14.87 12.27 -5.55
N VAL A 271 -15.65 11.30 -5.07
CA VAL A 271 -15.31 9.86 -5.01
C VAL A 271 -16.50 9.03 -5.51
N GLU A 272 -16.28 7.75 -5.79
CA GLU A 272 -17.33 6.83 -6.24
C GLU A 272 -17.41 5.58 -5.34
N ILE A 273 -18.60 4.98 -5.24
CA ILE A 273 -18.79 3.65 -4.65
C ILE A 273 -19.46 2.75 -5.70
N ILE A 274 -18.82 1.64 -6.03
CA ILE A 274 -19.31 0.67 -7.01
C ILE A 274 -19.56 -0.67 -6.31
N VAL A 275 -20.80 -1.16 -6.38
CA VAL A 275 -21.25 -2.30 -5.57
C VAL A 275 -21.71 -3.46 -6.43
N ARG A 276 -21.09 -4.63 -6.22
CA ARG A 276 -21.54 -5.96 -6.64
C ARG A 276 -21.78 -6.91 -5.46
N GLY A 277 -21.36 -6.51 -4.26
CA GLY A 277 -21.60 -7.20 -2.99
C GLY A 277 -22.70 -6.52 -2.19
N THR A 278 -22.46 -6.31 -0.90
CA THR A 278 -23.39 -5.67 0.02
C THR A 278 -22.85 -4.32 0.48
N LEU A 279 -23.67 -3.27 0.31
CA LEU A 279 -23.48 -1.97 0.90
C LEU A 279 -24.64 -1.74 1.86
N ALA A 280 -24.35 -1.55 3.14
CA ALA A 280 -25.38 -1.36 4.15
C ALA A 280 -24.94 -0.35 5.21
N TYR A 281 -25.94 0.31 5.79
CA TYR A 281 -25.77 0.99 7.08
C TYR A 281 -25.73 -0.06 8.19
N ILE A 282 -24.77 0.05 9.11
CA ILE A 282 -24.70 -0.83 10.28
C ILE A 282 -25.50 -0.18 11.42
N GLN A 283 -26.61 -0.81 11.81
CA GLN A 283 -27.18 -0.59 13.15
C GLN A 283 -26.32 -1.34 14.18
N ILE A 284 -25.96 -0.63 15.25
CA ILE A 284 -25.12 -1.07 16.37
C ILE A 284 -25.76 -2.26 17.08
#